data_AF-A0A3B8XKW0-F1
#
_entry.id   AF-A0A3B8XKW0-F1
#
_cell.length_a   1.000
_cell.length_b   1.000
_cell.length_c   1.000
_cell.angle_alpha   90.00
_cell.angle_beta   90.00
_cell.angle_gamma   90.00
#
_symmetry.space_group_name_H-M   'P 1'
#
loop_
_entity.id
_entity.type
_entity.pdbx_description
1 polymer ?
#
loop_
_entity_poly.entity_id
_entity_poly.type
_entity_poly.pdbx_seq_one_letter_code
_entity_poly.pdbx_strand_id
1 'polypeptide(L)'
;MSRVAAAFWNPIVAKEYRSRMRTWRSPLAMMVYVVLIAGLGYAMFSSMARSNSGFAGSVPNYGQTLFKYLVIFQMVLITLVTPALTAGAISSERERQTIDLLFVTRIPPFSIIWGKLLASMSFVVLLLLLSVPIFSLVFLFGGIELDQVLYSFLVTIVAALALGLIGIAFSTWLRRTLAATVASYMAAFALVFGTVAFGMVFPTKIDPKSTSVPAPPAFTYLSPIVPLVA
;
A
#
# COMPACT_ATOMS: atom_id res chain seq x y z
N MET A 1 29.21 14.55 -8.16
CA MET A 1 28.02 13.96 -7.49
C MET A 1 27.15 13.34 -8.57
N SER A 2 26.83 12.05 -8.47
CA SER A 2 26.05 11.36 -9.50
C SER A 2 24.64 11.98 -9.61
N ARG A 3 24.10 12.08 -10.83
CA ARG A 3 22.75 12.65 -11.09
C ARG A 3 21.65 11.96 -10.27
N VAL A 4 21.85 10.70 -9.91
CA VAL A 4 20.98 9.90 -9.03
C VAL A 4 21.06 10.37 -7.58
N ALA A 5 22.25 10.60 -7.04
CA ALA A 5 22.42 11.13 -5.68
C ALA A 5 21.85 12.57 -5.57
N ALA A 6 21.93 13.38 -6.62
CA ALA A 6 21.28 14.69 -6.66
C ALA A 6 19.74 14.62 -6.73
N ALA A 7 19.17 13.55 -7.31
CA ALA A 7 17.74 13.31 -7.32
C ALA A 7 17.20 12.86 -5.93
N PHE A 8 17.97 12.06 -5.20
CA PHE A 8 17.67 11.72 -3.79
C PHE A 8 17.95 12.88 -2.83
N TRP A 9 18.98 13.69 -3.10
CA TRP A 9 19.29 14.92 -2.38
C TRP A 9 18.52 16.12 -2.95
N ASN A 10 17.23 15.91 -3.24
CA ASN A 10 16.35 17.00 -3.62
C ASN A 10 15.98 17.79 -2.34
N PRO A 11 16.25 19.10 -2.26
CA PRO A 11 15.89 19.92 -1.11
C PRO A 11 14.39 19.86 -0.78
N ILE A 12 13.55 19.53 -1.76
CA ILE A 12 12.11 19.30 -1.58
C ILE A 12 11.85 18.09 -0.68
N VAL A 13 12.55 16.97 -0.88
CA VAL A 13 12.35 15.75 -0.07
C VAL A 13 12.75 16.00 1.38
N ALA A 14 13.88 16.67 1.60
CA ALA A 14 14.34 17.04 2.94
C ALA A 14 13.37 18.00 3.65
N LYS A 15 12.82 19.00 2.92
CA LYS A 15 11.79 19.91 3.42
C LYS A 15 10.52 19.14 3.81
N GLU A 16 10.07 18.23 2.95
CA GLU A 16 8.83 17.48 3.15
C GLU A 16 8.94 16.52 4.33
N TYR A 17 10.08 15.82 4.45
CA TYR A 17 10.38 14.95 5.58
C TYR A 17 10.37 15.73 6.91
N ARG A 18 11.07 16.87 6.94
CA ARG A 18 11.11 17.74 8.12
C ARG A 18 9.73 18.30 8.47
N SER A 19 8.94 18.70 7.47
CA SER A 19 7.59 19.23 7.69
C SER A 19 6.63 18.17 8.22
N ARG A 20 6.73 16.92 7.73
CA ARG A 20 5.90 15.80 8.19
C ARG A 20 6.26 15.38 9.61
N MET A 21 7.55 15.27 9.92
CA MET A 21 8.02 14.87 11.26
C MET A 21 7.76 15.92 12.35
N ARG A 22 7.62 17.19 11.97
CA ARG A 22 7.32 18.28 12.92
C ARG A 22 5.88 18.25 13.44
N THR A 23 4.98 17.50 12.80
CA THR A 23 3.56 17.47 13.16
C THR A 23 3.22 16.16 13.87
N TRP A 24 2.55 16.23 15.02
CA TRP A 24 2.10 15.07 15.82
C TRP A 24 1.27 14.04 15.03
N ARG A 25 0.69 14.45 13.91
CA ARG A 25 -0.09 13.59 13.01
C ARG A 25 0.73 12.47 12.37
N SER A 26 2.03 12.67 12.11
CA SER A 26 2.89 11.66 11.48
C SER A 26 3.18 10.47 12.39
N PRO A 27 3.69 10.64 13.63
CA PRO A 27 3.88 9.51 14.55
C PRO A 27 2.55 8.86 14.94
N LEU A 28 1.46 9.63 15.05
CA LEU A 28 0.13 9.08 15.31
C LEU A 28 -0.32 8.14 14.18
N ALA A 29 -0.14 8.54 12.90
CA ALA A 29 -0.48 7.69 11.77
C ALA A 29 0.36 6.39 11.74
N MET A 30 1.65 6.47 12.06
CA MET A 30 2.51 5.29 12.18
C MET A 30 2.06 4.36 13.31
N MET A 31 1.75 4.93 14.49
CA MET A 31 1.24 4.17 15.63
C MET A 31 -0.08 3.48 15.31
N VAL A 32 -1.04 4.19 14.72
CA VAL A 32 -2.33 3.61 14.30
C VAL A 32 -2.12 2.48 13.30
N TYR A 33 -1.25 2.66 12.31
CA TYR A 33 -0.93 1.61 11.34
C TYR A 33 -0.38 0.34 12.01
N VAL A 34 0.63 0.49 12.89
CA VAL A 34 1.23 -0.65 13.60
C VAL A 34 0.21 -1.33 14.51
N VAL A 35 -0.60 -0.56 15.24
CA VAL A 35 -1.65 -1.08 16.11
C VAL A 35 -2.71 -1.83 15.33
N LEU A 36 -3.11 -1.35 14.15
CA LEU A 36 -4.08 -2.05 13.30
C LEU A 36 -3.53 -3.39 12.80
N ILE A 37 -2.28 -3.43 12.32
CA ILE A 37 -1.67 -4.68 11.84
C ILE A 37 -1.45 -5.65 13.00
N ALA A 38 -0.87 -5.20 14.11
CA ALA A 38 -0.63 -6.04 15.27
C ALA A 38 -1.93 -6.52 15.91
N GLY A 39 -2.93 -5.63 16.02
CA GLY A 39 -4.26 -5.94 16.55
C GLY A 39 -5.00 -6.96 15.71
N LEU A 40 -4.94 -6.85 14.38
CA LEU A 40 -5.52 -7.85 13.49
C LEU A 40 -4.76 -9.18 13.55
N GLY A 41 -3.43 -9.16 13.58
CA GLY A 41 -2.62 -10.35 13.79
C GLY A 41 -2.98 -11.10 15.07
N TYR A 42 -3.14 -10.35 16.18
CA TYR A 42 -3.59 -10.90 17.46
C TYR A 42 -5.04 -11.41 17.42
N ALA A 43 -5.96 -10.67 16.79
CA ALA A 43 -7.36 -11.08 16.66
C ALA A 43 -7.49 -12.39 15.87
N MET A 44 -6.75 -12.53 14.77
CA MET A 44 -6.73 -13.77 13.97
C MET A 44 -6.10 -14.92 14.74
N PHE A 45 -4.97 -14.68 15.43
CA PHE A 45 -4.33 -15.69 16.26
C PHE A 45 -5.25 -16.19 17.39
N SER A 46 -5.92 -15.28 18.09
CA SER A 46 -6.85 -15.64 19.18
C SER A 46 -8.11 -16.34 18.69
N SER A 47 -8.65 -15.95 17.53
CA SER A 47 -9.77 -16.66 16.89
C SER A 47 -9.37 -18.10 16.57
N MET A 48 -8.20 -18.28 15.99
CA MET A 48 -7.69 -19.58 15.58
C MET A 48 -7.37 -20.48 16.79
N ALA A 49 -6.77 -19.93 17.84
CA ALA A 49 -6.51 -20.64 19.09
C ALA A 49 -7.79 -21.12 19.78
N ARG A 50 -8.90 -20.37 19.67
CA ARG A 50 -10.21 -20.76 20.23
C ARG A 50 -10.88 -21.86 19.41
N SER A 51 -10.78 -21.79 18.08
CA SER A 51 -11.39 -22.77 17.16
C SER A 51 -10.77 -24.16 17.26
N ASN A 52 -9.51 -24.27 17.68
CA ASN A 52 -8.78 -25.55 17.77
C ASN A 52 -9.02 -26.34 19.07
N SER A 53 -10.04 -25.96 19.86
CA SER A 53 -10.47 -26.69 21.07
C SER A 53 -11.29 -27.96 20.77
N GLY A 54 -11.50 -28.28 19.48
CA GLY A 54 -12.15 -29.50 19.00
C GLY A 54 -11.15 -30.58 18.56
N PHE A 55 -11.43 -31.83 18.93
CA PHE A 55 -10.67 -33.07 18.70
C PHE A 55 -10.58 -33.50 17.21
N ALA A 56 -10.16 -32.62 16.28
CA ALA A 56 -9.98 -32.94 14.87
C ALA A 56 -8.50 -32.80 14.46
N GLY A 57 -7.86 -33.94 14.16
CA GLY A 57 -6.41 -34.09 13.95
C GLY A 57 -5.82 -33.54 12.65
N SER A 58 -6.26 -32.36 12.18
CA SER A 58 -5.50 -31.61 11.16
C SER A 58 -4.56 -30.64 11.88
N VAL A 59 -3.24 -30.80 11.70
CA VAL A 59 -2.25 -29.80 12.12
C VAL A 59 -2.50 -28.55 11.26
N PRO A 60 -3.03 -27.44 11.80
CA PRO A 60 -3.32 -26.29 10.97
C PRO A 60 -2.01 -25.59 10.62
N ASN A 61 -1.83 -25.23 9.34
CA ASN A 61 -0.75 -24.36 8.89
C ASN A 61 -1.02 -22.92 9.36
N TYR A 62 -0.84 -22.69 10.67
CA TYR A 62 -1.11 -21.44 11.35
C TYR A 62 -0.33 -20.27 10.72
N GLY A 63 0.96 -20.46 10.44
CA GLY A 63 1.79 -19.43 9.83
C GLY A 63 1.28 -19.01 8.45
N GLN A 64 1.03 -19.95 7.53
CA GLN A 64 0.51 -19.64 6.19
C GLN A 64 -0.81 -18.88 6.23
N THR A 65 -1.72 -19.29 7.11
CA THR A 65 -3.04 -18.66 7.23
C THR A 65 -2.91 -17.24 7.77
N LEU A 66 -2.14 -17.04 8.85
CA LEU A 66 -1.89 -15.73 9.43
C LEU A 66 -1.18 -14.80 8.44
N PHE A 67 -0.19 -15.30 7.72
CA PHE A 67 0.54 -14.55 6.71
C PHE A 67 -0.37 -14.04 5.60
N LYS A 68 -1.21 -14.91 5.03
CA LYS A 68 -2.17 -14.50 3.98
C LYS A 68 -3.08 -13.36 4.45
N TYR A 69 -3.66 -13.46 5.64
CA TYR A 69 -4.51 -12.40 6.18
C TYR A 69 -3.75 -11.10 6.44
N LEU A 70 -2.54 -11.17 7.00
CA LEU A 70 -1.72 -9.99 7.25
C LEU A 70 -1.29 -9.29 5.96
N VAL A 71 -0.90 -10.04 4.93
CA VAL A 71 -0.52 -9.50 3.63
C VAL A 71 -1.69 -8.78 2.97
N ILE A 72 -2.87 -9.40 2.93
CA ILE A 72 -4.08 -8.78 2.37
C ILE A 72 -4.43 -7.51 3.14
N PHE A 73 -4.36 -7.56 4.47
CA PHE A 73 -4.68 -6.40 5.29
C PHE A 73 -3.67 -5.26 5.13
N GLN A 74 -2.37 -5.56 5.09
CA GLN A 74 -1.31 -4.61 4.77
C GLN A 74 -1.57 -3.94 3.41
N MET A 75 -1.93 -4.74 2.41
CA MET A 75 -2.24 -4.25 1.07
C MET A 75 -3.45 -3.29 1.06
N VAL A 76 -4.51 -3.61 1.79
CA VAL A 76 -5.68 -2.73 1.96
C VAL A 76 -5.31 -1.43 2.66
N LEU A 77 -4.55 -1.49 3.76
CA LEU A 77 -4.11 -0.29 4.48
C LEU A 77 -3.26 0.62 3.59
N ILE A 78 -2.33 0.05 2.82
CA ILE A 78 -1.46 0.83 1.93
C ILE A 78 -2.26 1.42 0.77
N THR A 79 -3.25 0.68 0.24
CA THR A 79 -4.20 1.20 -0.76
C THR A 79 -4.99 2.39 -0.23
N LEU A 80 -5.31 2.42 1.08
CA LEU A 80 -6.02 3.55 1.68
C LEU A 80 -5.10 4.74 2.00
N VAL A 81 -3.88 4.47 2.45
CA VAL A 81 -2.93 5.50 2.85
C VAL A 81 -2.31 6.20 1.63
N THR A 82 -1.98 5.46 0.58
CA THR A 82 -1.21 5.98 -0.56
C THR A 82 -1.91 7.13 -1.30
N PRO A 83 -3.20 7.05 -1.65
CA PRO A 83 -3.94 8.14 -2.28
C PRO A 83 -4.08 9.37 -1.37
N ALA A 84 -4.23 9.18 -0.05
CA ALA A 84 -4.25 10.30 0.90
C ALA A 84 -2.92 11.07 0.93
N LEU A 85 -1.80 10.37 0.80
CA LEU A 85 -0.47 11.00 0.82
C LEU A 85 -0.09 11.67 -0.51
N THR A 86 -0.65 11.20 -1.63
CA THR A 86 -0.25 11.59 -2.99
C THR A 86 -1.23 12.55 -3.65
N ALA A 87 -2.53 12.40 -3.44
CA ALA A 87 -3.56 13.26 -4.04
C ALA A 87 -3.55 14.69 -3.48
N GLY A 88 -3.10 14.86 -2.24
CA GLY A 88 -2.85 16.16 -1.63
C GLY A 88 -1.51 16.79 -2.03
N ALA A 89 -0.61 16.07 -2.70
CA ALA A 89 0.78 16.50 -2.82
C ALA A 89 0.94 17.82 -3.60
N ILE A 90 0.13 18.05 -4.64
CA ILE A 90 0.17 19.27 -5.46
C ILE A 90 -1.04 20.15 -5.18
N SER A 91 -2.22 19.54 -5.07
CA SER A 91 -3.48 20.24 -4.78
C SER A 91 -3.43 21.04 -3.46
N SER A 92 -2.73 20.55 -2.43
CA SER A 92 -2.62 21.28 -1.15
C SER A 92 -1.74 22.52 -1.22
N GLU A 93 -0.73 22.53 -2.10
CA GLU A 93 0.07 23.73 -2.36
C GLU A 93 -0.71 24.75 -3.18
N ARG A 94 -1.59 24.27 -4.08
CA ARG A 94 -2.49 25.13 -4.85
C ARG A 94 -3.45 25.86 -3.93
N GLU A 95 -4.05 25.13 -2.99
CA GLU A 95 -5.02 25.68 -2.03
C GLU A 95 -4.37 26.65 -1.05
N ARG A 96 -3.10 26.42 -0.69
CA ARG A 96 -2.30 27.33 0.15
C ARG A 96 -1.69 28.51 -0.62
N GLN A 97 -1.97 28.63 -1.93
CA GLN A 97 -1.40 29.66 -2.81
C GLN A 97 0.15 29.69 -2.81
N THR A 98 0.81 28.57 -2.54
CA THR A 98 2.27 28.47 -2.54
C THR A 98 2.84 27.97 -3.86
N ILE A 99 2.00 27.59 -4.82
CA ILE A 99 2.43 27.12 -6.14
C ILE A 99 3.17 28.21 -6.91
N ASP A 100 2.71 29.46 -6.86
CA ASP A 100 3.34 30.55 -7.61
C ASP A 100 4.74 30.83 -7.06
N LEU A 101 4.92 30.77 -5.74
CA LEU A 101 6.23 30.87 -5.10
C LEU A 101 7.15 29.70 -5.51
N LEU A 102 6.60 28.50 -5.69
CA LEU A 102 7.34 27.33 -6.12
C LEU A 102 7.85 27.49 -7.58
N PHE A 103 7.06 28.08 -8.47
CA PHE A 103 7.47 28.31 -9.86
C PHE A 103 8.48 29.46 -10.04
N VAL A 104 8.58 30.38 -9.08
CA VAL A 104 9.64 31.39 -9.05
C VAL A 104 11.00 30.78 -8.66
N THR A 105 11.02 29.58 -8.06
CA THR A 105 12.27 28.89 -7.75
C THR A 105 12.92 28.30 -8.99
N ARG A 106 14.26 28.21 -8.99
CA ARG A 106 15.05 27.67 -10.12
C ARG A 106 14.97 26.13 -10.26
N ILE A 107 13.93 25.50 -9.73
CA ILE A 107 13.76 24.04 -9.72
C ILE A 107 12.87 23.63 -10.91
N PRO A 108 13.27 22.66 -11.75
CA PRO A 108 12.47 22.23 -12.88
C PRO A 108 11.18 21.51 -12.42
N PRO A 109 10.05 21.66 -13.14
CA PRO A 109 8.74 21.13 -12.74
C PRO A 109 8.73 19.60 -12.60
N PHE A 110 9.50 18.90 -13.43
CA PHE A 110 9.65 17.45 -13.33
C PHE A 110 10.30 17.01 -12.01
N SER A 111 11.29 17.75 -11.51
CA SER A 111 11.94 17.48 -10.22
C SER A 111 11.00 17.70 -9.04
N ILE A 112 10.03 18.62 -9.17
CA ILE A 112 9.00 18.85 -8.16
C ILE A 112 8.08 17.64 -8.06
N ILE A 113 7.59 17.14 -9.19
CA ILE A 113 6.69 15.97 -9.24
C ILE A 113 7.38 14.74 -8.66
N TRP A 114 8.60 14.45 -9.09
CA TRP A 114 9.38 13.33 -8.58
C TRP A 114 9.75 13.47 -7.11
N GLY A 115 10.11 14.67 -6.66
CA GLY A 115 10.39 14.94 -5.25
C GLY A 115 9.17 14.69 -4.36
N LYS A 116 7.98 15.07 -4.83
CA LYS A 116 6.71 14.82 -4.13
C LYS A 116 6.33 13.34 -4.12
N LEU A 117 6.49 12.64 -5.25
CA LEU A 117 6.28 11.20 -5.31
C LEU A 117 7.24 10.49 -4.36
N LEU A 118 8.54 10.75 -4.44
CA LEU A 118 9.55 10.15 -3.57
C LEU A 118 9.25 10.43 -2.08
N ALA A 119 8.92 11.67 -1.71
CA ALA A 119 8.57 11.98 -0.33
C ALA A 119 7.35 11.19 0.18
N SER A 120 6.34 10.99 -0.67
CA SER A 120 5.18 10.16 -0.32
C SER A 120 5.52 8.67 -0.25
N MET A 121 6.35 8.16 -1.18
CA MET A 121 6.77 6.76 -1.24
C MET A 121 7.70 6.39 -0.10
N SER A 122 8.61 7.28 0.31
CA SER A 122 9.45 7.08 1.49
C SER A 122 8.64 6.84 2.75
N PHE A 123 7.47 7.50 2.89
CA PHE A 123 6.57 7.25 4.01
C PHE A 123 5.90 5.88 3.92
N VAL A 124 5.48 5.45 2.71
CA VAL A 124 4.95 4.09 2.51
C VAL A 124 6.00 3.03 2.83
N VAL A 125 7.24 3.22 2.36
CA VAL A 125 8.38 2.35 2.69
C VAL A 125 8.62 2.32 4.20
N LEU A 126 8.52 3.45 4.89
CA LEU A 126 8.65 3.51 6.35
C LEU A 126 7.54 2.68 7.03
N LEU A 127 6.28 2.78 6.57
CA LEU A 127 5.19 1.92 7.08
C LEU A 127 5.46 0.43 6.85
N LEU A 128 6.01 0.06 5.68
CA LEU A 128 6.41 -1.31 5.41
C LEU A 128 7.54 -1.78 6.33
N LEU A 129 8.55 -0.94 6.58
CA LEU A 129 9.61 -1.25 7.55
C LEU A 129 9.06 -1.48 8.96
N LEU A 130 8.03 -0.72 9.35
CA LEU A 130 7.35 -0.89 10.64
C LEU A 130 6.53 -2.18 10.72
N SER A 131 6.09 -2.76 9.61
CA SER A 131 5.39 -4.06 9.62
C SER A 131 6.35 -5.25 9.68
N VAL A 132 7.61 -5.11 9.26
CA VAL A 132 8.65 -6.17 9.32
C VAL A 132 8.70 -6.92 10.67
N PRO A 133 8.75 -6.28 11.85
CA PRO A 133 8.80 -7.03 13.11
C PRO A 133 7.56 -7.89 13.34
N ILE A 134 6.38 -7.44 12.89
CA ILE A 134 5.13 -8.22 13.00
C ILE A 134 5.17 -9.42 12.06
N PHE A 135 5.65 -9.23 10.83
CA PHE A 135 5.83 -10.33 9.88
C PHE A 135 6.88 -11.35 10.35
N SER A 136 7.94 -10.89 11.03
CA SER A 136 8.94 -11.75 11.65
C SER A 136 8.35 -12.68 12.72
N LEU A 137 7.40 -12.18 13.53
CA LEU A 137 6.67 -13.03 14.49
C LEU A 137 5.85 -14.11 13.79
N VAL A 138 5.24 -13.81 12.64
CA VAL A 138 4.47 -14.80 11.88
C VAL A 138 5.36 -15.83 11.21
N PHE A 139 6.54 -15.40 10.74
CA PHE A 139 7.57 -16.31 10.21
C PHE A 139 8.03 -17.35 11.24
N LEU A 140 8.10 -16.98 12.52
CA LEU A 140 8.49 -17.89 13.61
C LEU A 140 7.51 -19.07 13.80
N PHE A 141 6.22 -18.90 13.47
CA PHE A 141 5.22 -19.98 13.56
C PHE A 141 5.39 -21.04 12.45
N GLY A 142 6.29 -20.83 11.49
CA GLY A 142 6.63 -21.78 10.44
C GLY A 142 5.62 -21.86 9.29
N GLY A 143 6.01 -22.55 8.23
CA GLY A 143 5.18 -22.78 7.04
C GLY A 143 5.24 -21.68 5.97
N ILE A 144 6.08 -20.66 6.13
CA ILE A 144 6.25 -19.56 5.16
C ILE A 144 7.71 -19.52 4.72
N GLU A 145 7.94 -19.40 3.42
CA GLU A 145 9.28 -19.22 2.85
C GLU A 145 9.64 -17.74 2.80
N LEU A 146 10.93 -17.41 2.97
CA LEU A 146 11.41 -16.02 2.94
C LEU A 146 11.09 -15.33 1.59
N ASP A 147 11.10 -16.11 0.51
CA ASP A 147 10.77 -15.65 -0.84
C ASP A 147 9.33 -15.15 -0.95
N GLN A 148 8.38 -15.79 -0.26
CA GLN A 148 6.97 -15.37 -0.23
C GLN A 148 6.81 -14.03 0.48
N VAL A 149 7.54 -13.83 1.58
CA VAL A 149 7.58 -12.55 2.30
C VAL A 149 8.12 -11.48 1.36
N LEU A 150 9.30 -11.68 0.78
CA LEU A 150 9.93 -10.70 -0.10
C LEU A 150 9.04 -10.33 -1.30
N TYR A 151 8.42 -11.34 -1.92
CA TYR A 151 7.48 -11.15 -3.02
C TYR A 151 6.28 -10.30 -2.59
N SER A 152 5.69 -10.56 -1.42
CA SER A 152 4.56 -9.77 -0.91
C SER A 152 4.91 -8.30 -0.68
N PHE A 153 6.11 -8.01 -0.16
CA PHE A 153 6.59 -6.64 0.03
C PHE A 153 6.84 -5.95 -1.32
N LEU A 154 7.45 -6.65 -2.29
CA LEU A 154 7.67 -6.11 -3.64
C LEU A 154 6.36 -5.76 -4.35
N VAL A 155 5.38 -6.67 -4.36
CA VAL A 155 4.06 -6.43 -4.96
C VAL A 155 3.39 -5.23 -4.30
N THR A 156 3.47 -5.12 -2.98
CA THR A 156 2.89 -3.99 -2.23
C THR A 156 3.55 -2.66 -2.60
N ILE A 157 4.88 -2.62 -2.75
CA ILE A 157 5.62 -1.42 -3.18
C ILE A 157 5.23 -1.01 -4.61
N VAL A 158 5.17 -1.97 -5.54
CA VAL A 158 4.80 -1.71 -6.93
C VAL A 158 3.36 -1.17 -7.02
N ALA A 159 2.45 -1.75 -6.24
CA ALA A 159 1.08 -1.26 -6.18
C ALA A 159 0.98 0.15 -5.58
N ALA A 160 1.72 0.42 -4.50
CA ALA A 160 1.79 1.77 -3.94
C ALA A 160 2.34 2.78 -4.94
N LEU A 161 3.35 2.42 -5.74
CA LEU A 161 3.88 3.28 -6.79
C LEU A 161 2.82 3.57 -7.87
N ALA A 162 2.10 2.56 -8.34
CA ALA A 162 1.03 2.73 -9.32
C ALA A 162 -0.09 3.64 -8.78
N LEU A 163 -0.56 3.40 -7.55
CA LEU A 163 -1.56 4.23 -6.89
C LEU A 163 -1.06 5.66 -6.65
N GLY A 164 0.22 5.82 -6.32
CA GLY A 164 0.81 7.14 -6.09
C GLY A 164 0.94 7.97 -7.36
N LEU A 165 1.29 7.35 -8.50
CA LEU A 165 1.29 8.02 -9.80
C LEU A 165 -0.12 8.49 -10.17
N ILE A 166 -1.13 7.63 -9.98
CA ILE A 166 -2.55 7.97 -10.21
C ILE A 166 -3.00 9.10 -9.28
N GLY A 167 -2.63 9.03 -8.00
CA GLY A 167 -2.93 10.07 -7.02
C GLY A 167 -2.34 11.42 -7.40
N ILE A 168 -1.09 11.45 -7.84
CA ILE A 168 -0.45 12.69 -8.33
C ILE A 168 -1.12 13.19 -9.62
N ALA A 169 -1.51 12.31 -10.55
CA ALA A 169 -2.22 12.71 -11.77
C ALA A 169 -3.56 13.38 -11.46
N PHE A 170 -4.32 12.86 -10.49
CA PHE A 170 -5.53 13.55 -10.03
C PHE A 170 -5.23 14.84 -9.26
N SER A 171 -4.11 14.90 -8.53
CA SER A 171 -3.65 16.10 -7.82
C SER A 171 -3.31 17.27 -8.74
N THR A 172 -2.81 17.00 -9.95
CA THR A 172 -2.51 18.04 -10.94
C THR A 172 -3.76 18.52 -11.67
N TRP A 173 -4.71 17.62 -11.96
CA TRP A 173 -5.90 17.92 -12.74
C TRP A 173 -6.96 18.68 -11.92
N LEU A 174 -7.15 18.31 -10.65
CA LEU A 174 -8.19 18.85 -9.80
C LEU A 174 -7.69 20.06 -8.99
N ARG A 175 -8.47 21.13 -8.96
CA ARG A 175 -8.10 22.38 -8.25
C ARG A 175 -8.32 22.33 -6.74
N ARG A 176 -9.22 21.46 -6.27
CA ARG A 176 -9.56 21.27 -4.85
C ARG A 176 -8.93 19.99 -4.31
N THR A 177 -8.30 20.05 -3.13
CA THR A 177 -7.68 18.90 -2.45
C THR A 177 -8.68 17.78 -2.20
N LEU A 178 -9.86 18.11 -1.66
CA LEU A 178 -10.91 17.13 -1.37
C LEU A 178 -11.37 16.36 -2.62
N ALA A 179 -11.54 17.06 -3.74
CA ALA A 179 -11.94 16.43 -5.00
C ALA A 179 -10.82 15.51 -5.53
N ALA A 180 -9.56 15.96 -5.45
CA ALA A 180 -8.40 15.13 -5.82
C ALA A 180 -8.30 13.85 -4.98
N THR A 181 -8.53 13.95 -3.67
CA THR A 181 -8.51 12.79 -2.77
C THR A 181 -9.64 11.81 -3.04
N VAL A 182 -10.86 12.29 -3.31
CA VAL A 182 -11.98 11.40 -3.63
C VAL A 182 -11.75 10.70 -4.97
N ALA A 183 -11.29 11.42 -6.00
CA ALA A 183 -11.01 10.82 -7.30
C ALA A 183 -9.89 9.77 -7.22
N SER A 184 -8.83 10.04 -6.46
CA SER A 184 -7.74 9.07 -6.26
C SER A 184 -8.20 7.83 -5.47
N TYR A 185 -9.07 8.00 -4.48
CA TYR A 185 -9.70 6.88 -3.79
C TYR A 185 -10.57 6.04 -4.73
N MET A 186 -11.43 6.68 -5.53
CA MET A 186 -12.27 5.95 -6.48
C MET A 186 -11.43 5.13 -7.46
N ALA A 187 -10.33 5.69 -7.97
CA ALA A 187 -9.40 4.96 -8.82
C ALA A 187 -8.67 3.82 -8.10
N ALA A 188 -8.26 4.03 -6.84
CA ALA A 188 -7.64 3.00 -6.03
C ALA A 188 -8.60 1.83 -5.74
N PHE A 189 -9.84 2.14 -5.36
CA PHE A 189 -10.89 1.15 -5.15
C PHE A 189 -11.22 0.39 -6.45
N ALA A 190 -11.33 1.09 -7.58
CA ALA A 190 -11.57 0.45 -8.87
C ALA A 190 -10.43 -0.51 -9.25
N LEU A 191 -9.17 -0.13 -9.02
CA LEU A 191 -8.01 -0.96 -9.32
C LEU A 191 -7.86 -2.18 -8.41
N VAL A 192 -8.18 -2.05 -7.12
CA VAL A 192 -7.92 -3.10 -6.13
C VAL A 192 -9.14 -4.00 -5.94
N PHE A 193 -10.33 -3.41 -5.77
CA PHE A 193 -11.56 -4.16 -5.53
C PHE A 193 -12.35 -4.38 -6.82
N GLY A 194 -12.38 -3.40 -7.72
CA GLY A 194 -13.12 -3.51 -8.99
C GLY A 194 -12.60 -4.64 -9.88
N THR A 195 -11.28 -4.82 -9.94
CA THR A 195 -10.63 -5.91 -10.68
C THR A 195 -10.95 -7.29 -10.08
N VAL A 196 -10.91 -7.44 -8.75
CA VAL A 196 -11.25 -8.70 -8.07
C VAL A 196 -12.73 -9.03 -8.22
N ALA A 197 -13.63 -8.06 -8.01
CA ALA A 197 -15.07 -8.24 -8.16
C ALA A 197 -15.46 -8.62 -9.60
N PHE A 198 -14.86 -7.96 -10.59
CA PHE A 198 -15.06 -8.30 -12.00
C PHE A 198 -14.59 -9.74 -12.31
N GLY A 199 -13.48 -10.15 -11.71
CA GLY A 199 -12.97 -11.52 -11.77
C GLY A 199 -13.93 -12.59 -11.26
N MET A 200 -14.65 -12.29 -10.17
CA MET A 200 -15.65 -13.19 -9.59
C MET A 200 -16.93 -13.25 -10.43
N VAL A 201 -17.30 -12.16 -11.11
CA VAL A 201 -18.53 -12.08 -11.91
C VAL A 201 -18.39 -12.74 -13.28
N PHE A 202 -17.19 -12.73 -13.89
CA PHE A 202 -16.95 -13.30 -15.24
C PHE A 202 -15.85 -14.38 -15.25
N PRO A 203 -16.03 -15.54 -14.59
CA PRO A 203 -15.05 -16.64 -14.62
C PRO A 203 -14.95 -17.25 -16.03
N THR A 204 -13.75 -17.34 -16.61
CA THR A 204 -13.55 -17.77 -18.01
C THR A 204 -13.26 -19.26 -18.19
N LYS A 205 -13.04 -20.03 -17.11
CA LYS A 205 -12.89 -21.50 -17.18
C LYS A 205 -13.49 -22.21 -15.97
N ILE A 206 -14.50 -23.06 -16.17
CA ILE A 206 -14.96 -24.04 -15.19
C ILE A 206 -14.26 -25.37 -15.52
N ASP A 207 -13.11 -25.65 -14.89
CA ASP A 207 -12.40 -26.93 -15.05
C ASP A 207 -12.83 -27.89 -13.92
N PRO A 208 -13.50 -29.03 -14.21
CA PRO A 208 -14.03 -29.92 -13.17
C PRO A 208 -12.96 -30.66 -12.36
N LYS A 209 -11.66 -30.53 -12.67
CA LYS A 209 -10.55 -31.17 -11.93
C LYS A 209 -9.68 -30.19 -11.11
N SER A 210 -10.00 -28.91 -11.09
CA SER A 210 -9.24 -27.92 -10.33
C SER A 210 -9.75 -27.78 -8.89
N THR A 211 -8.90 -28.06 -7.90
CA THR A 211 -9.15 -27.72 -6.48
C THR A 211 -8.83 -26.26 -6.15
N SER A 212 -8.28 -25.49 -7.10
CA SER A 212 -8.16 -24.04 -7.03
C SER A 212 -9.23 -23.38 -7.93
N VAL A 213 -9.98 -22.49 -7.32
CA VAL A 213 -11.06 -21.64 -7.86
C VAL A 213 -10.78 -21.18 -9.31
N PRO A 214 -11.79 -21.19 -10.20
CA PRO A 214 -11.64 -21.05 -11.66
C PRO A 214 -10.78 -19.86 -12.08
N ALA A 215 -9.92 -20.07 -13.08
CA ALA A 215 -8.99 -19.06 -13.63
C ALA A 215 -9.76 -17.77 -13.99
N PRO A 216 -9.49 -16.65 -13.31
CA PRO A 216 -10.21 -15.42 -13.58
C PRO A 216 -9.71 -14.75 -14.89
N PRO A 217 -10.52 -13.90 -15.53
CA PRO A 217 -10.20 -13.22 -16.80
C PRO A 217 -8.91 -12.38 -16.66
N ALA A 218 -8.15 -12.19 -17.75
CA ALA A 218 -6.81 -11.56 -17.71
C ALA A 218 -6.74 -10.20 -16.96
N PHE A 219 -7.85 -9.47 -16.88
CA PHE A 219 -8.00 -8.22 -16.13
C PHE A 219 -7.88 -8.35 -14.61
N THR A 220 -7.99 -9.55 -14.03
CA THR A 220 -7.77 -9.77 -12.59
C THR A 220 -6.30 -9.77 -12.21
N TYR A 221 -5.39 -10.09 -13.14
CA TYR A 221 -3.94 -10.02 -12.90
C TYR A 221 -3.43 -8.59 -12.74
N LEU A 222 -4.22 -7.60 -13.18
CA LEU A 222 -3.97 -6.19 -12.88
C LEU A 222 -4.20 -5.86 -11.40
N SER A 223 -4.96 -6.70 -10.67
CA SER A 223 -5.15 -6.51 -9.24
C SER A 223 -3.87 -6.94 -8.50
N PRO A 224 -3.36 -6.10 -7.59
CA PRO A 224 -2.22 -6.48 -6.77
C PRO A 224 -2.56 -7.51 -5.68
N ILE A 225 -3.85 -7.85 -5.49
CA ILE A 225 -4.32 -8.83 -4.51
C ILE A 225 -4.17 -10.26 -5.05
N VAL A 226 -4.49 -10.50 -6.33
CA VAL A 226 -4.43 -11.84 -6.94
C VAL A 226 -3.07 -12.53 -6.79
N PRO A 227 -1.91 -11.90 -7.06
CA PRO A 227 -0.60 -12.53 -6.88
C PRO A 227 -0.24 -12.81 -5.41
N LEU A 228 -0.96 -12.25 -4.43
CA LEU A 228 -0.73 -12.50 -3.01
C LEU A 228 -1.56 -13.68 -2.46
N VAL A 229 -2.59 -14.10 -3.20
CA VAL A 229 -3.55 -15.15 -2.80
C VAL A 229 -3.35 -16.44 -3.59
N ALA A 230 -2.83 -16.34 -4.83
CA ALA A 230 -2.47 -17.46 -5.69
C ALA A 230 -1.28 -18.27 -5.13
#